data_AF-A0A6A3WNE5-F1
#
_entry.id   AF-A0A6A3WNE5-F1
#
_cell.length_a   1.000
_cell.length_b   1.000
_cell.length_c   1.000
_cell.angle_alpha   90.00
_cell.angle_beta   90.00
_cell.angle_gamma   90.00
#
_symmetry.space_group_name_H-M   'P 1'
#
loop_
_entity.id
_entity.type
_entity.pdbx_description
1 polymer ?
#
loop_
_entity_poly.entity_id
_entity_poly.type
_entity_poly.pdbx_seq_one_letter_code
_entity_poly.pdbx_strand_id
1 'polypeptide(L)'
;MEILRVDVRYHRDQLRECEAWLYKEADLRRQAESLCALVSVEEARPLREERDEVSRQAGLAAVSLQKSADIIDLLKARIGKYDKKIEDARATVRNDRLKIKKGLSDLTSCLKTSHQYLESRHRDRESGCLVDHETDTTLPEGFQVLLDQVRSIQLHPTETSAGSKRPASSSAAAVHADHEPDSSSDESSEDSDVVLIEPPTKRRKRSSTSPKSKKKRSSSHSASKV
;
A
#
# COMPACT_ATOMS: atom_id res chain seq x y z
N MET A 1 -47.01 -95.87 -22.55
CA MET A 1 -47.71 -94.58 -22.35
C MET A 1 -47.37 -93.94 -21.00
N GLU A 2 -47.27 -94.69 -19.90
CA GLU A 2 -46.89 -94.16 -18.58
C GLU A 2 -45.51 -93.47 -18.50
N ILE A 3 -44.47 -94.01 -19.15
CA ILE A 3 -43.10 -93.46 -19.11
C ILE A 3 -43.07 -92.03 -19.67
N LEU A 4 -43.66 -91.83 -20.86
CA LEU A 4 -43.81 -90.50 -21.48
C LEU A 4 -44.60 -89.51 -20.60
N ARG A 5 -45.61 -89.98 -19.85
CA ARG A 5 -46.37 -89.12 -18.94
C ARG A 5 -45.54 -88.69 -17.72
N VAL A 6 -44.63 -89.54 -17.24
CA VAL A 6 -43.70 -89.22 -16.16
C VAL A 6 -42.68 -88.19 -16.64
N ASP A 7 -42.08 -88.38 -17.82
CA ASP A 7 -41.11 -87.45 -18.39
C ASP A 7 -41.71 -86.06 -18.67
N VAL A 8 -42.93 -86.00 -19.21
CA VAL A 8 -43.63 -84.72 -19.43
C VAL A 8 -43.88 -83.98 -18.12
N ARG A 9 -44.23 -84.70 -17.04
CA ARG A 9 -44.39 -84.08 -15.72
C ARG A 9 -43.06 -83.56 -15.18
N TYR A 10 -42.00 -84.37 -15.28
CA TYR A 10 -40.66 -83.99 -14.86
C TYR A 10 -40.17 -82.73 -15.57
N HIS A 11 -40.28 -82.66 -16.90
CA HIS A 11 -39.86 -81.46 -17.65
C HIS A 11 -40.71 -80.24 -17.36
N ARG A 12 -42.03 -80.42 -17.11
CA ARG A 12 -42.91 -79.31 -16.72
C ARG A 12 -42.54 -78.76 -15.35
N ASP A 13 -42.17 -79.62 -14.41
CA ASP A 13 -41.79 -79.20 -13.07
C ASP A 13 -40.39 -78.53 -13.09
N GLN A 14 -39.45 -79.04 -13.90
CA GLN A 14 -38.17 -78.37 -14.20
C GLN A 14 -38.39 -76.97 -14.81
N LEU A 15 -39.35 -76.80 -15.72
CA LEU A 15 -39.68 -75.51 -16.32
C LEU A 15 -40.15 -74.49 -15.28
N ARG A 16 -40.99 -74.92 -14.31
CA ARG A 16 -41.42 -74.04 -13.20
C ARG A 16 -40.26 -73.66 -12.28
N GLU A 17 -39.35 -74.60 -12.03
CA GLU A 17 -38.14 -74.32 -11.25
C GLU A 17 -37.26 -73.29 -11.98
N CYS A 18 -37.08 -73.41 -13.30
CA CYS A 18 -36.36 -72.43 -14.11
C CYS A 18 -37.03 -71.04 -14.08
N GLU A 19 -38.36 -70.97 -14.20
CA GLU A 19 -39.11 -69.71 -14.09
C GLU A 19 -38.94 -69.06 -12.71
N ALA A 20 -39.01 -69.84 -11.63
CA ALA A 20 -38.78 -69.36 -10.27
C ALA A 20 -37.34 -68.83 -10.09
N TRP A 21 -36.35 -69.49 -10.67
CA TRP A 21 -34.96 -69.03 -10.67
C TRP A 21 -34.78 -67.72 -11.45
N LEU A 22 -35.45 -67.55 -12.59
CA LEU A 22 -35.41 -66.29 -13.36
C LEU A 22 -35.98 -65.11 -12.58
N TYR A 23 -37.09 -65.29 -11.87
CA TYR A 23 -37.63 -64.23 -10.99
C TYR A 23 -36.66 -63.88 -9.87
N LYS A 24 -36.03 -64.88 -9.26
CA LYS A 24 -35.03 -64.67 -8.21
C LYS A 24 -33.78 -63.95 -8.74
N GLU A 25 -33.33 -64.29 -9.94
CA GLU A 25 -32.22 -63.62 -10.61
C GLU A 25 -32.55 -62.16 -10.94
N ALA A 26 -33.75 -61.88 -11.44
CA ALA A 26 -34.22 -60.52 -11.70
C ALA A 26 -34.31 -59.68 -10.41
N ASP A 27 -34.78 -60.26 -9.30
CA ASP A 27 -34.79 -59.59 -8.00
C ASP A 27 -33.39 -59.28 -7.49
N LEU A 28 -32.46 -60.23 -7.60
CA LEU A 28 -31.06 -60.02 -7.22
C LEU A 28 -30.40 -58.93 -8.08
N ARG A 29 -30.66 -58.90 -9.39
CA ARG A 29 -30.17 -57.82 -10.27
C ARG A 29 -30.70 -56.46 -9.82
N ARG A 30 -32.01 -56.34 -9.55
CA ARG A 30 -32.60 -55.08 -9.05
C ARG A 30 -32.01 -54.64 -7.72
N GLN A 31 -31.77 -55.57 -6.80
CA GLN A 31 -31.11 -55.27 -5.52
C GLN A 31 -29.67 -54.80 -5.73
N ALA A 32 -28.92 -55.47 -6.61
CA ALA A 32 -27.56 -55.06 -6.94
C ALA A 32 -27.50 -53.66 -7.55
N GLU A 33 -28.38 -53.34 -8.50
CA GLU A 33 -28.50 -52.02 -9.10
C GLU A 33 -28.86 -50.94 -8.07
N SER A 34 -29.81 -51.24 -7.18
CA SER A 34 -30.18 -50.34 -6.08
C SER A 34 -29.02 -50.06 -5.14
N LEU A 35 -28.23 -51.09 -4.80
CA LEU A 35 -27.06 -50.94 -3.93
C LEU A 35 -25.94 -50.16 -4.63
N CYS A 36 -25.68 -50.43 -5.92
CA CYS A 36 -24.71 -49.66 -6.70
C CYS A 36 -25.09 -48.17 -6.78
N ALA A 37 -26.37 -47.85 -6.95
CA ALA A 37 -26.85 -46.47 -6.95
C ALA A 37 -26.65 -45.79 -5.58
N LEU A 38 -26.99 -46.49 -4.49
CA LEU A 38 -26.78 -46.01 -3.11
C LEU A 38 -25.32 -45.73 -2.81
N VAL A 39 -24.42 -46.68 -3.11
CA VAL A 39 -22.97 -46.53 -2.90
C VAL A 39 -22.44 -45.34 -3.69
N SER A 40 -22.86 -45.18 -4.95
CA SER A 40 -22.42 -44.05 -5.79
C SER A 40 -22.83 -42.69 -5.21
N VAL A 41 -24.01 -42.61 -4.60
CA VAL A 41 -24.49 -41.37 -3.95
C VAL A 41 -23.71 -41.10 -2.67
N GLU A 42 -23.53 -42.11 -1.82
CA GLU A 42 -22.79 -41.96 -0.55
C GLU A 42 -21.31 -41.62 -0.77
N GLU A 43 -20.66 -42.21 -1.78
CA GLU A 43 -19.27 -41.85 -2.11
C GLU A 43 -19.13 -40.43 -2.69
N ALA A 44 -20.11 -39.98 -3.49
CA ALA A 44 -20.08 -38.65 -4.10
C ALA A 44 -20.49 -37.53 -3.13
N ARG A 45 -21.25 -37.85 -2.07
CA ARG A 45 -21.75 -36.89 -1.09
C ARG A 45 -20.65 -36.08 -0.39
N PRO A 46 -19.64 -36.68 0.25
CA PRO A 46 -18.60 -35.92 0.96
C PRO A 46 -17.81 -35.02 0.01
N LEU A 47 -17.52 -35.47 -1.21
CA LEU A 47 -16.83 -34.66 -2.22
C LEU A 47 -17.66 -33.45 -2.66
N ARG A 48 -18.99 -33.58 -2.72
CA ARG A 48 -19.87 -32.44 -3.01
C ARG A 48 -19.87 -31.45 -1.86
N GLU A 49 -19.95 -31.92 -0.63
CA GLU A 49 -19.91 -31.10 0.58
C GLU A 49 -18.57 -30.35 0.71
N GLU A 50 -17.44 -31.02 0.48
CA GLU A 50 -16.12 -30.39 0.42
C GLU A 50 -16.03 -29.34 -0.69
N ARG A 51 -16.55 -29.64 -1.88
CA ARG A 51 -16.57 -28.67 -3.00
C ARG A 51 -17.42 -27.45 -2.68
N ASP A 52 -18.56 -27.63 -2.00
CA ASP A 52 -19.43 -26.53 -1.58
C ASP A 52 -18.78 -25.70 -0.45
N GLU A 53 -18.06 -26.34 0.47
CA GLU A 53 -17.24 -25.69 1.50
C GLU A 53 -16.13 -24.82 0.87
N VAL A 54 -15.35 -25.39 -0.04
CA VAL A 54 -14.30 -24.66 -0.78
C VAL A 54 -14.91 -23.50 -1.57
N SER A 55 -16.08 -23.70 -2.18
CA SER A 55 -16.78 -22.64 -2.90
C SER A 55 -17.19 -21.49 -1.98
N ARG A 56 -17.65 -21.79 -0.75
CA ARG A 56 -17.99 -20.77 0.24
C ARG A 56 -16.76 -20.02 0.73
N GLN A 57 -15.67 -20.73 0.99
CA GLN A 57 -14.38 -20.13 1.38
C GLN A 57 -13.84 -19.21 0.28
N ALA A 58 -13.91 -19.65 -0.98
CA ALA A 58 -13.55 -18.83 -2.14
C ALA A 58 -14.41 -17.55 -2.22
N GLY A 59 -15.71 -17.65 -1.95
CA GLY A 59 -16.61 -16.49 -1.88
C GLY A 59 -16.20 -15.49 -0.78
N LEU A 60 -15.90 -15.97 0.42
CA LEU A 60 -15.44 -15.13 1.53
C LEU A 60 -14.09 -14.47 1.23
N ALA A 61 -13.16 -15.22 0.64
CA ALA A 61 -11.86 -14.71 0.22
C ALA A 61 -12.00 -13.63 -0.86
N ALA A 62 -12.90 -13.82 -1.84
CA ALA A 62 -13.18 -12.84 -2.88
C ALA A 62 -13.73 -11.53 -2.29
N VAL A 63 -14.66 -11.61 -1.33
CA VAL A 63 -15.19 -10.42 -0.63
C VAL A 63 -14.09 -9.70 0.16
N SER A 64 -13.22 -10.45 0.84
CA SER A 64 -12.07 -9.87 1.56
C SER A 64 -11.10 -9.16 0.61
N LEU A 65 -10.80 -9.78 -0.53
CA LEU A 65 -9.96 -9.21 -1.56
C LEU A 65 -10.58 -7.93 -2.15
N GLN A 66 -11.90 -7.91 -2.39
CA GLN A 66 -12.61 -6.71 -2.83
C GLN A 66 -12.46 -5.56 -1.83
N LYS A 67 -12.66 -5.82 -0.52
CA LYS A 67 -12.45 -4.80 0.53
C LYS A 67 -11.02 -4.25 0.51
N SER A 68 -10.03 -5.12 0.28
CA SER A 68 -8.64 -4.69 0.17
C SER A 68 -8.40 -3.81 -1.06
N ALA A 69 -9.05 -4.10 -2.19
CA ALA A 69 -8.97 -3.28 -3.40
C ALA A 69 -9.56 -1.88 -3.16
N ASP A 70 -10.70 -1.78 -2.48
CA ASP A 70 -11.33 -0.51 -2.15
C ASP A 70 -10.43 0.36 -1.25
N ILE A 71 -9.76 -0.26 -0.27
CA ILE A 71 -8.78 0.42 0.60
C ILE A 71 -7.59 0.92 -0.22
N ILE A 72 -7.07 0.10 -1.14
CA ILE A 72 -5.97 0.50 -2.02
C ILE A 72 -6.37 1.71 -2.87
N ASP A 73 -7.58 1.74 -3.41
CA ASP A 73 -8.04 2.86 -4.22
C ASP A 73 -8.26 4.14 -3.39
N LEU A 74 -8.74 4.01 -2.15
CA LEU A 74 -8.78 5.12 -1.20
C LEU A 74 -7.38 5.67 -0.91
N LEU A 75 -6.40 4.81 -0.70
CA LEU A 75 -5.01 5.21 -0.46
C LEU A 75 -4.41 5.89 -1.69
N LYS A 76 -4.62 5.37 -2.90
CA LYS A 76 -4.20 6.01 -4.16
C LYS A 76 -4.81 7.41 -4.31
N ALA A 77 -6.11 7.55 -4.03
CA ALA A 77 -6.78 8.85 -4.08
C ALA A 77 -6.20 9.84 -3.06
N ARG A 78 -5.82 9.36 -1.86
CA ARG A 78 -5.18 10.17 -0.83
C ARG A 78 -3.76 10.58 -1.25
N ILE A 79 -2.98 9.69 -1.84
CA ILE A 79 -1.66 10.00 -2.42
C ILE A 79 -1.79 11.11 -3.47
N GLY A 80 -2.72 10.98 -4.42
CA GLY A 80 -2.94 12.00 -5.45
C GLY A 80 -3.30 13.38 -4.88
N LYS A 81 -4.05 13.44 -3.77
CA LYS A 81 -4.32 14.71 -3.06
C LYS A 81 -3.06 15.33 -2.47
N TYR A 82 -2.17 14.53 -1.89
CA TYR A 82 -0.90 15.03 -1.34
C TYR A 82 0.08 15.42 -2.43
N ASP A 83 0.16 14.67 -3.54
CA ASP A 83 0.99 15.02 -4.69
C ASP A 83 0.58 16.38 -5.26
N LYS A 84 -0.74 16.64 -5.37
CA LYS A 84 -1.24 17.95 -5.77
C LYS A 84 -0.81 19.06 -4.81
N LYS A 85 -0.95 18.86 -3.50
CA LYS A 85 -0.48 19.82 -2.49
C LYS A 85 1.03 20.08 -2.57
N ILE A 86 1.82 19.04 -2.85
CA ILE A 86 3.26 19.16 -3.04
C ILE A 86 3.58 19.98 -4.28
N GLU A 87 2.90 19.74 -5.41
CA GLU A 87 3.09 20.55 -6.62
C GLU A 87 2.65 22.00 -6.45
N ASP A 88 1.53 22.25 -5.78
CA ASP A 88 1.07 23.60 -5.45
C ASP A 88 2.11 24.32 -4.58
N ALA A 89 2.64 23.66 -3.54
CA ALA A 89 3.71 24.22 -2.69
C ALA A 89 4.99 24.49 -3.48
N ARG A 90 5.39 23.57 -4.38
CA ARG A 90 6.54 23.77 -5.27
C ARG A 90 6.32 24.96 -6.20
N ALA A 91 5.10 25.18 -6.71
CA ALA A 91 4.79 26.33 -7.55
C ALA A 91 4.93 27.65 -6.77
N THR A 92 4.44 27.71 -5.54
CA THR A 92 4.61 28.87 -4.65
C THR A 92 6.10 29.16 -4.41
N VAL A 93 6.89 28.15 -4.04
CA VAL A 93 8.34 28.31 -3.83
C VAL A 93 9.05 28.82 -5.09
N ARG A 94 8.68 28.31 -6.28
CA ARG A 94 9.22 28.79 -7.56
C ARG A 94 8.89 30.28 -7.78
N ASN A 95 7.66 30.70 -7.46
CA ASN A 95 7.22 32.09 -7.58
C ASN A 95 7.98 33.01 -6.61
N ASP A 96 8.10 32.61 -5.35
CA ASP A 96 8.81 33.39 -4.33
C ASP A 96 10.29 33.53 -4.67
N ARG A 97 10.92 32.45 -5.17
CA ARG A 97 12.29 32.50 -5.68
C ARG A 97 12.46 33.53 -6.80
N LEU A 98 11.47 33.65 -7.69
CA LEU A 98 11.50 34.66 -8.76
C LEU A 98 11.37 36.08 -8.20
N LYS A 99 10.45 36.30 -7.25
CA LYS A 99 10.29 37.59 -6.57
C LYS A 99 11.57 38.01 -5.85
N ILE A 100 12.19 37.10 -5.10
CA ILE A 100 13.47 37.34 -4.41
C ILE A 100 14.56 37.67 -5.42
N LYS A 101 14.68 36.89 -6.50
CA LYS A 101 15.68 37.15 -7.54
C LYS A 101 15.50 38.54 -8.17
N LYS A 102 14.25 38.94 -8.45
CA LYS A 102 13.93 40.27 -8.97
C LYS A 102 14.30 41.36 -7.95
N GLY A 103 13.85 41.24 -6.70
CA GLY A 103 14.17 42.21 -5.64
C GLY A 103 15.68 42.37 -5.41
N LEU A 104 16.45 41.29 -5.46
CA LEU A 104 17.92 41.35 -5.37
C LEU A 104 18.54 42.05 -6.59
N SER A 105 18.00 41.84 -7.79
CA SER A 105 18.44 42.53 -9.00
C SER A 105 18.17 44.04 -8.91
N ASP A 106 16.97 44.41 -8.46
CA ASP A 106 16.54 45.80 -8.30
C ASP A 106 17.43 46.51 -7.26
N LEU A 107 17.68 45.85 -6.11
CA LEU A 107 18.59 46.34 -5.07
C LEU A 107 20.02 46.54 -5.61
N THR A 108 20.54 45.54 -6.35
CA THR A 108 21.88 45.62 -6.95
C THR A 108 21.97 46.79 -7.92
N SER A 109 20.93 47.02 -8.72
CA SER A 109 20.86 48.16 -9.64
C SER A 109 20.86 49.49 -8.88
N CYS A 110 20.05 49.61 -7.84
CA CYS A 110 20.00 50.81 -7.00
C CYS A 110 21.35 51.11 -6.34
N LEU A 111 22.02 50.09 -5.79
CA LEU A 111 23.33 50.26 -5.17
C LEU A 111 24.39 50.74 -6.17
N LYS A 112 24.33 50.27 -7.42
CA LYS A 112 25.22 50.75 -8.50
C LYS A 112 24.97 52.22 -8.83
N THR A 113 23.72 52.64 -8.98
CA THR A 113 23.40 54.06 -9.25
C THR A 113 23.82 54.94 -8.08
N SER A 114 23.61 54.48 -6.85
CA SER A 114 24.07 55.14 -5.63
C SER A 114 25.59 55.30 -5.58
N HIS A 115 26.34 54.24 -5.89
CA HIS A 115 27.80 54.31 -5.95
C HIS A 115 28.28 55.31 -7.00
N GLN A 116 27.72 55.25 -8.21
CA GLN A 116 28.07 56.16 -9.31
C GLN A 116 27.79 57.62 -8.94
N TYR A 117 26.68 57.90 -8.27
CA TYR A 117 26.36 59.24 -7.78
C TYR A 117 27.40 59.73 -6.75
N LEU A 118 27.71 58.91 -5.74
CA LEU A 118 28.70 59.26 -4.72
C LEU A 118 30.09 59.46 -5.31
N GLU A 119 30.49 58.62 -6.26
CA GLU A 119 31.76 58.69 -6.97
C GLU A 119 31.86 59.93 -7.87
N SER A 120 30.75 60.35 -8.50
CA SER A 120 30.68 61.61 -9.25
C SER A 120 30.80 62.81 -8.32
N ARG A 121 30.05 62.82 -7.20
CA ARG A 121 30.13 63.89 -6.19
C ARG A 121 31.52 64.01 -5.55
N HIS A 122 32.19 62.87 -5.33
CA HIS A 122 33.57 62.86 -4.86
C HIS A 122 34.52 63.53 -5.86
N ARG A 123 34.41 63.16 -7.15
CA ARG A 123 35.20 63.78 -8.23
C ARG A 123 34.92 65.27 -8.39
N ASP A 124 33.67 65.71 -8.23
CA ASP A 124 33.31 67.14 -8.30
C ASP A 124 33.96 67.94 -7.14
N ARG A 125 34.06 67.35 -5.95
CA ARG A 125 34.78 67.93 -4.80
C ARG A 125 36.29 67.96 -5.03
N GLU A 126 36.88 66.89 -5.55
CA GLU A 126 38.32 66.81 -5.85
C GLU A 126 38.74 67.76 -6.98
N SER A 127 37.85 68.00 -7.95
CA SER A 127 38.09 68.91 -9.07
C SER A 127 37.86 70.39 -8.73
N GLY A 128 37.45 70.71 -7.49
CA GLY A 128 37.28 72.09 -7.02
C GLY A 128 36.11 72.82 -7.67
N CYS A 129 35.11 72.10 -8.21
CA CYS A 129 33.90 72.71 -8.75
C CYS A 129 33.13 73.38 -7.60
N LEU A 130 33.12 74.72 -7.58
CA LEU A 130 32.46 75.53 -6.57
C LEU A 130 30.95 75.48 -6.81
N VAL A 131 30.31 74.43 -6.29
CA VAL A 131 28.85 74.24 -6.38
C VAL A 131 28.21 74.91 -5.16
N ASP A 132 27.45 75.98 -5.40
CA ASP A 132 26.67 76.70 -4.39
C ASP A 132 25.75 75.72 -3.64
N HIS A 133 26.00 75.54 -2.34
CA HIS A 133 25.32 74.54 -1.49
C HIS A 133 23.91 74.94 -1.05
N GLU A 134 23.20 75.83 -1.75
CA GLU A 134 21.94 76.36 -1.22
C GLU A 134 20.72 75.43 -1.39
N THR A 135 20.79 74.34 -2.16
CA THR A 135 19.63 73.40 -2.29
C THR A 135 19.98 71.90 -2.43
N ASP A 136 21.24 71.50 -2.23
CA ASP A 136 21.73 70.14 -2.52
C ASP A 136 21.53 69.12 -1.37
N THR A 137 20.36 69.19 -0.71
CA THR A 137 19.94 68.23 0.32
C THR A 137 19.06 67.11 -0.23
N THR A 138 18.72 67.16 -1.52
CA THR A 138 17.84 66.17 -2.15
C THR A 138 18.66 64.93 -2.53
N LEU A 139 18.46 63.86 -1.76
CA LEU A 139 19.00 62.54 -2.06
C LEU A 139 18.48 62.09 -3.44
N PRO A 140 19.31 61.49 -4.32
CA PRO A 140 18.85 61.06 -5.63
C PRO A 140 17.62 60.16 -5.51
N GLU A 141 16.66 60.32 -6.41
CA GLU A 141 15.33 59.68 -6.34
C GLU A 141 15.39 58.16 -6.12
N GLY A 142 16.39 57.50 -6.72
CA GLY A 142 16.65 56.07 -6.52
C GLY A 142 16.98 55.64 -5.08
N PHE A 143 17.56 56.51 -4.26
CA PHE A 143 17.80 56.23 -2.85
C PHE A 143 16.55 56.37 -1.99
N GLN A 144 15.69 57.34 -2.29
CA GLN A 144 14.44 57.52 -1.55
C GLN A 144 13.54 56.29 -1.76
N VAL A 145 13.47 55.80 -3.01
CA VAL A 145 12.78 54.55 -3.36
C VAL A 145 13.37 53.35 -2.61
N LEU A 146 14.70 53.24 -2.50
CA LEU A 146 15.35 52.17 -1.75
C LEU A 146 15.02 52.20 -0.26
N LEU A 147 15.09 53.37 0.37
CA LEU A 147 14.80 53.54 1.79
C LEU A 147 13.34 53.21 2.10
N ASP A 148 12.41 53.62 1.25
CA ASP A 148 10.98 53.27 1.40
C ASP A 148 10.74 51.78 1.17
N GLN A 149 11.47 51.16 0.23
CA GLN A 149 11.39 49.72 0.00
C GLN A 149 11.93 48.93 1.20
N VAL A 150 13.05 49.33 1.80
CA VAL A 150 13.59 48.73 3.03
C VAL A 150 12.64 48.92 4.22
N ARG A 151 12.02 50.10 4.37
CA ARG A 151 11.00 50.35 5.39
C ARG A 151 9.76 49.47 5.24
N SER A 152 9.38 49.15 3.99
CA SER A 152 8.22 48.29 3.69
C SER A 152 8.44 46.81 4.02
N ILE A 153 9.69 46.36 4.20
CA ILE A 153 10.06 44.98 4.55
C ILE A 153 9.88 44.72 6.05
N GLN A 154 9.19 45.58 6.83
CA GLN A 154 8.79 45.24 8.20
C GLN A 154 8.02 43.91 8.19
N LEU A 155 8.72 42.88 8.65
CA LEU A 155 8.32 41.51 8.76
C LEU A 155 7.08 41.45 9.65
N HIS A 156 5.90 41.29 9.05
CA HIS A 156 4.83 40.57 9.73
C HIS A 156 5.18 39.08 9.60
N PRO A 157 5.69 38.42 10.66
CA PRO A 157 5.67 36.96 10.66
C PRO A 157 4.20 36.57 10.56
N THR A 158 3.80 36.08 9.38
CA THR A 158 2.53 35.38 9.27
C THR A 158 2.70 34.14 10.12
N GLU A 159 2.16 34.18 11.34
CA GLU A 159 2.01 33.01 12.18
C GLU A 159 1.18 32.00 11.39
N THR A 160 1.85 31.09 10.68
CA THR A 160 1.28 29.80 10.34
C THR A 160 1.10 29.06 11.65
N SER A 161 -0.03 29.36 12.30
CA SER A 161 -0.61 28.65 13.42
C SER A 161 -0.76 27.18 13.01
N ALA A 162 0.27 26.40 13.32
CA ALA A 162 0.19 24.95 13.34
C ALA A 162 -0.73 24.60 14.52
N GLY A 163 -2.02 24.46 14.22
CA GLY A 163 -3.03 23.96 15.14
C GLY A 163 -2.71 22.52 15.58
N SER A 164 -1.82 22.37 16.55
CA SER A 164 -1.58 21.15 17.30
C SER A 164 -2.66 21.03 18.37
N LYS A 165 -3.84 20.53 17.98
CA LYS A 165 -4.86 20.07 18.94
C LYS A 165 -4.40 18.73 19.52
N ARG A 166 -3.76 18.77 20.69
CA ARG A 166 -3.64 17.62 21.59
C ARG A 166 -4.66 17.84 22.72
N PRO A 167 -5.67 16.99 22.91
CA PRO A 167 -6.60 17.18 24.01
C PRO A 167 -5.88 16.86 25.32
N ALA A 168 -5.96 17.81 26.25
CA ALA A 168 -5.63 17.60 27.64
C ALA A 168 -6.75 16.78 28.29
N SER A 169 -6.43 15.61 28.82
CA SER A 169 -7.23 14.98 29.88
C SER A 169 -6.39 14.98 31.14
N SER A 170 -6.82 15.83 32.08
CA SER A 170 -6.47 15.75 33.50
C SER A 170 -6.70 14.35 34.05
N SER A 171 -5.79 13.85 34.87
CA SER A 171 -6.01 13.72 36.32
C SER A 171 -4.93 12.81 36.90
N ALA A 172 -4.07 13.40 37.73
CA ALA A 172 -3.17 12.67 38.61
C ALA A 172 -3.68 12.86 40.04
N ALA A 173 -4.11 11.78 40.68
CA ALA A 173 -4.07 11.57 42.14
C ALA A 173 -4.76 10.24 42.49
N ALA A 174 -3.98 9.25 42.92
CA ALA A 174 -4.25 8.41 44.09
C ALA A 174 -3.20 7.31 44.17
N VAL A 175 -2.23 7.52 45.08
CA VAL A 175 -1.30 6.50 45.55
C VAL A 175 -2.12 5.56 46.44
N HIS A 176 -2.25 4.29 46.05
CA HIS A 176 -2.82 3.25 46.92
C HIS A 176 -1.68 2.61 47.73
N ALA A 177 -1.73 2.80 49.04
CA ALA A 177 -1.25 1.83 50.01
C ALA A 177 -2.48 1.04 50.45
N ASP A 178 -2.46 -0.28 50.31
CA ASP A 178 -2.65 -1.23 51.42
C ASP A 178 -2.66 -2.68 50.89
N HIS A 179 -2.00 -3.52 51.68
CA HIS A 179 -1.82 -4.96 51.53
C HIS A 179 -2.97 -5.68 52.28
N GLU A 180 -3.65 -6.62 51.64
CA GLU A 180 -3.79 -8.04 52.06
C GLU A 180 -4.99 -8.73 51.35
N PRO A 181 -4.93 -10.05 51.13
CA PRO A 181 -5.79 -10.80 50.22
C PRO A 181 -6.96 -11.49 50.94
N ASP A 182 -8.06 -11.76 50.23
CA ASP A 182 -8.80 -13.00 50.42
C ASP A 182 -9.87 -13.28 49.34
N SER A 183 -9.93 -14.56 48.97
CA SER A 183 -11.08 -15.36 48.55
C SER A 183 -11.91 -15.04 47.28
N SER A 184 -11.73 -15.96 46.33
CA SER A 184 -12.73 -16.67 45.50
C SER A 184 -13.75 -15.89 44.68
N SER A 185 -13.75 -16.12 43.37
CA SER A 185 -14.79 -16.91 42.69
C SER A 185 -14.35 -17.19 41.24
N ASP A 186 -14.46 -18.46 40.85
CA ASP A 186 -14.54 -18.90 39.45
C ASP A 186 -15.63 -18.11 38.72
N GLU A 187 -15.36 -17.71 37.48
CA GLU A 187 -16.23 -17.92 36.30
C GLU A 187 -15.53 -17.32 35.07
N SER A 188 -15.23 -18.19 34.11
CA SER A 188 -15.38 -18.00 32.66
C SER A 188 -15.01 -16.62 32.06
N SER A 189 -13.91 -16.56 31.30
CA SER A 189 -13.91 -15.88 30.00
C SER A 189 -12.68 -16.22 29.15
N GLU A 190 -12.97 -16.40 27.88
CA GLU A 190 -12.07 -16.55 26.75
C GLU A 190 -11.17 -15.31 26.62
N ASP A 191 -9.85 -15.46 26.46
CA ASP A 191 -9.15 -14.65 25.46
C ASP A 191 -7.82 -15.27 25.00
N SER A 192 -7.52 -15.02 23.74
CA SER A 192 -6.50 -15.65 22.93
C SER A 192 -5.10 -15.07 23.19
N ASP A 193 -4.17 -15.92 23.60
CA ASP A 193 -2.75 -15.57 23.72
C ASP A 193 -2.07 -15.69 22.35
N VAL A 194 -2.05 -14.60 21.57
CA VAL A 194 -1.30 -14.52 20.32
C VAL A 194 0.15 -14.17 20.63
N VAL A 195 0.99 -15.20 20.66
CA VAL A 195 2.45 -15.12 20.78
C VAL A 195 3.02 -14.24 19.66
N LEU A 196 3.54 -13.07 20.03
CA LEU A 196 4.39 -12.23 19.17
C LEU A 196 5.74 -12.94 18.95
N ILE A 197 5.93 -13.53 17.77
CA ILE A 197 7.24 -14.06 17.35
C ILE A 197 8.10 -12.90 16.85
N GLU A 198 9.09 -12.51 17.65
CA GLU A 198 10.16 -11.57 17.31
C GLU A 198 11.13 -12.20 16.28
N PRO A 199 11.52 -11.51 15.19
CA PRO A 199 12.49 -12.05 14.24
C PRO A 199 13.94 -11.88 14.75
N PRO A 200 14.82 -12.88 14.58
CA PRO A 200 16.15 -12.82 15.16
C PRO A 200 17.05 -11.83 14.42
N THR A 201 17.63 -10.91 15.18
CA THR A 201 18.81 -10.15 14.76
C THR A 201 20.03 -11.07 14.80
N LYS A 202 20.85 -11.09 13.73
CA LYS A 202 22.33 -10.94 13.79
C LYS A 202 23.08 -11.23 12.46
N ARG A 203 24.10 -10.39 12.26
CA ARG A 203 25.49 -10.67 11.82
C ARG A 203 25.82 -10.86 10.32
N ARG A 204 26.29 -9.74 9.76
CA ARG A 204 27.57 -9.55 9.04
C ARG A 204 28.52 -10.77 8.97
N LYS A 205 28.76 -11.30 7.76
CA LYS A 205 30.07 -11.78 7.27
C LYS A 205 30.21 -11.57 5.76
N ARG A 206 31.30 -10.90 5.38
CA ARG A 206 31.86 -10.83 4.02
C ARG A 206 32.44 -12.20 3.65
N SER A 207 32.40 -12.55 2.36
CA SER A 207 33.48 -13.15 1.54
C SER A 207 32.86 -13.99 0.41
N SER A 208 32.74 -13.41 -0.77
CA SER A 208 32.43 -14.11 -2.00
C SER A 208 33.66 -14.86 -2.50
N THR A 209 33.58 -16.19 -2.59
CA THR A 209 34.49 -17.00 -3.41
C THR A 209 33.64 -17.92 -4.28
N SER A 210 33.61 -17.65 -5.58
CA SER A 210 33.06 -18.59 -6.57
C SER A 210 34.20 -18.94 -7.55
N PRO A 211 34.47 -20.24 -7.78
CA PRO A 211 35.55 -20.68 -8.65
C PRO A 211 35.16 -20.58 -10.14
N LYS A 212 36.12 -20.12 -10.94
CA LYS A 212 36.09 -20.14 -12.42
C LYS A 212 36.01 -21.59 -12.92
N SER A 213 34.96 -21.93 -13.67
CA SER A 213 34.94 -23.09 -14.55
C SER A 213 35.23 -22.68 -16.00
N LYS A 214 36.12 -23.45 -16.63
CA LYS A 214 36.69 -23.28 -17.96
C LYS A 214 35.72 -23.73 -19.07
N LYS A 215 35.76 -23.00 -20.19
CA LYS A 215 35.82 -23.47 -21.60
C LYS A 215 34.58 -24.16 -22.19
N LYS A 216 33.91 -23.47 -23.13
CA LYS A 216 33.68 -23.96 -24.51
C LYS A 216 33.78 -22.79 -25.50
N ARG A 217 34.73 -22.91 -26.44
CA ARG A 217 34.86 -22.07 -27.64
C ARG A 217 33.83 -22.57 -28.66
N SER A 218 32.97 -21.69 -29.17
CA SER A 218 32.24 -21.94 -30.42
C SER A 218 32.99 -21.30 -31.58
N SER A 219 33.16 -22.12 -32.62
CA SER A 219 33.93 -21.87 -33.83
C SER A 219 33.04 -21.25 -34.91
N SER A 220 33.60 -20.24 -35.59
CA SER A 220 33.42 -19.84 -37.00
C SER A 220 32.15 -20.24 -37.77
N HIS A 221 31.46 -19.23 -38.33
CA HIS A 221 31.20 -19.18 -39.77
C HIS A 221 31.07 -17.72 -40.23
N SER A 222 32.03 -17.28 -41.05
CA SER A 222 31.98 -16.03 -41.81
C SER A 222 31.19 -16.28 -43.10
N ALA A 223 30.15 -15.49 -43.35
CA ALA A 223 29.55 -15.36 -44.66
C ALA A 223 30.02 -14.02 -45.25
N SER A 224 30.87 -14.09 -46.26
CA SER A 224 31.26 -12.97 -47.10
C SER A 224 30.47 -13.04 -48.40
N LYS A 225 29.79 -11.94 -48.74
CA LYS A 225 29.28 -11.62 -50.08
C LYS A 225 28.96 -10.13 -50.13
N VAL A 226 29.92 -9.34 -50.64
CA VAL A 226 29.73 -8.22 -51.59
C VAL A 226 30.99 -8.18 -52.43
#